data_AF-A0A0R1DQA6-F1
#
_entry.id   AF-A0A0R1DQA6-F1
#
_cell.length_a   1.000
_cell.length_b   1.000
_cell.length_c   1.000
_cell.angle_alpha   90.00
_cell.angle_beta   90.00
_cell.angle_gamma   90.00
#
_symmetry.space_group_name_H-M   'P 1'
#
loop_
_entity.id
_entity.type
_entity.pdbx_description
1 polymer ?
#
loop_
_entity_poly.entity_id
_entity_poly.type
_entity_poly.pdbx_seq_one_letter_code
_entity_poly.pdbx_strand_id
1 'polypeptide(L)'
;MLKYALLCGLLALNLSGALAESDMICRLTDAPSQCGAFCLSALAPVYNTLRIPHNLANSSYSSKANEVLVGQHTLESQLTALQDNQASIKVALTSLQDMLASIKVPLDAQARYLANNEQNFTKRLDGLESRLSDQEAKVLKGVTKIKYVGFQRIGSKYYYIEQESPKNWSVAAETCRSMGGNLADIRDAADLAAIQLNLKVKTNYWLGISDLANKNQFISLSTAKKVPYWHWVGMLCGSTTNPPNCNCVVLRDGKMYADGCYRNNLFICQTEG
;
A
#
# COMPACT_ATOMS: atom_id res chain seq x y z
N MET A 1 6.58 11.69 -87.01
CA MET A 1 5.19 12.18 -86.82
C MET A 1 5.18 13.14 -85.65
N LEU A 2 4.65 14.35 -85.68
CA LEU A 2 4.00 15.13 -86.70
C LEU A 2 3.95 16.55 -86.11
N LYS A 3 5.12 17.17 -85.93
CA LYS A 3 5.32 18.63 -85.70
C LYS A 3 6.66 19.01 -86.34
N TYR A 4 6.82 18.61 -87.59
CA TYR A 4 7.87 19.09 -88.46
C TYR A 4 7.61 20.57 -88.77
N ALA A 5 8.71 21.28 -89.00
CA ALA A 5 8.86 22.04 -90.23
C ALA A 5 7.84 23.16 -90.51
N LEU A 6 7.59 24.01 -89.54
CA LEU A 6 6.86 25.26 -89.81
C LEU A 6 7.50 26.47 -89.11
N LEU A 7 8.84 26.54 -89.10
CA LEU A 7 9.55 27.82 -89.04
C LEU A 7 11.03 27.75 -89.49
N CYS A 8 11.47 26.61 -90.07
CA CYS A 8 12.57 26.57 -91.03
C CYS A 8 12.07 26.63 -92.49
N GLY A 9 10.78 26.96 -92.70
CA GLY A 9 10.09 26.96 -94.00
C GLY A 9 9.77 28.36 -94.55
N LEU A 10 10.61 29.36 -94.28
CA LEU A 10 10.51 30.69 -94.92
C LEU A 10 11.85 31.17 -95.50
N LEU A 11 12.80 30.25 -95.68
CA LEU A 11 13.84 30.36 -96.70
C LEU A 11 13.49 29.37 -97.80
N ALA A 12 13.38 29.86 -99.03
CA ALA A 12 12.99 29.16 -100.24
C ALA A 12 11.49 28.96 -100.44
N LEU A 13 10.82 30.00 -100.94
CA LEU A 13 9.96 29.96 -102.13
C LEU A 13 9.36 31.35 -102.32
N ASN A 14 10.09 32.20 -103.05
CA ASN A 14 9.55 33.10 -104.08
C ASN A 14 10.74 33.83 -104.72
N LEU A 15 11.43 33.09 -105.59
CA LEU A 15 12.04 33.66 -106.77
C LEU A 15 10.93 34.22 -107.68
N SER A 16 11.33 35.16 -108.54
CA SER A 16 10.57 35.81 -109.65
C SER A 16 9.66 36.94 -109.17
N GLY A 17 9.77 38.20 -109.58
CA GLY A 17 10.48 38.85 -110.68
C GLY A 17 9.59 39.97 -111.22
N ALA A 18 10.12 41.20 -111.36
CA ALA A 18 9.65 42.30 -112.23
C ALA A 18 10.46 43.57 -111.87
N LEU A 19 11.44 43.98 -112.67
CA LEU A 19 11.34 44.96 -113.77
C LEU A 19 10.83 46.34 -113.33
N ALA A 20 11.76 47.26 -113.08
CA ALA A 20 11.69 48.65 -113.55
C ALA A 20 13.06 49.33 -113.42
N GLU A 21 13.45 50.02 -114.47
CA GLU A 21 14.77 50.61 -114.75
C GLU A 21 15.13 51.78 -113.83
N SER A 22 16.41 51.86 -113.44
CA SER A 22 17.25 53.03 -113.74
C SER A 22 18.69 52.73 -113.37
N ASP A 23 19.59 52.82 -114.36
CA ASP A 23 21.03 52.71 -114.23
C ASP A 23 21.61 53.58 -113.10
N MET A 24 22.35 52.95 -112.18
CA MET A 24 23.70 53.43 -111.87
C MET A 24 24.60 52.26 -111.44
N ILE A 25 25.61 52.01 -112.26
CA ILE A 25 26.59 50.95 -112.14
C ILE A 25 27.47 51.14 -110.91
N CYS A 26 27.62 50.08 -110.10
CA CYS A 26 28.83 49.79 -109.33
C CYS A 26 29.17 48.31 -109.51
N ARG A 27 30.01 48.00 -110.52
CA ARG A 27 30.63 46.68 -110.66
C ARG A 27 31.78 46.57 -109.65
N LEU A 28 31.56 45.84 -108.56
CA LEU A 28 32.62 45.42 -107.64
C LEU A 28 33.40 44.27 -108.30
N THR A 29 34.58 44.55 -108.85
CA THR A 29 35.45 43.51 -109.43
C THR A 29 36.31 42.80 -108.39
N ASP A 30 36.43 43.34 -107.16
CA ASP A 30 37.14 42.70 -106.05
C ASP A 30 36.60 43.19 -104.68
N ALA A 31 35.50 42.57 -104.23
CA ALA A 31 34.80 42.95 -102.99
C ALA A 31 35.65 42.94 -101.70
N PRO A 32 36.62 42.02 -101.49
CA PRO A 32 37.45 41.99 -100.28
C PRO A 32 38.32 43.25 -100.11
N SER A 33 38.91 43.77 -101.19
CA SER A 33 39.81 44.93 -101.13
C SER A 33 39.06 46.26 -101.01
N GLN A 34 37.83 46.32 -101.53
CA GLN A 34 37.03 47.54 -101.57
C GLN A 34 36.09 47.70 -100.36
N CYS A 35 35.72 46.63 -99.67
CA CYS A 35 34.81 46.69 -98.50
C CYS A 35 35.43 46.15 -97.20
N GLY A 36 36.59 45.49 -97.27
CA GLY A 36 37.23 44.85 -96.11
C GLY A 36 37.59 45.84 -95.00
N ALA A 37 38.18 46.99 -95.34
CA ALA A 37 38.57 48.00 -94.35
C ALA A 37 37.36 48.68 -93.68
N PHE A 38 36.26 48.86 -94.42
CA PHE A 38 35.03 49.46 -93.90
C PHE A 38 34.26 48.47 -93.00
N CYS A 39 34.18 47.20 -93.40
CA CYS A 39 33.56 46.18 -92.55
C CYS A 39 34.37 45.93 -91.28
N LEU A 40 35.70 45.93 -91.37
CA LEU A 40 36.56 45.80 -90.19
C LEU A 40 36.43 47.01 -89.26
N SER A 41 36.33 48.23 -89.78
CA SER A 41 36.16 49.43 -88.96
C SER A 41 34.77 49.52 -88.32
N ALA A 42 33.72 49.07 -89.01
CA ALA A 42 32.37 48.98 -88.47
C ALA A 42 32.22 47.87 -87.41
N LEU A 43 32.96 46.76 -87.55
CA LEU A 43 32.94 45.64 -86.61
C LEU A 43 34.00 45.75 -85.49
N ALA A 44 35.02 46.60 -85.63
CA ALA A 44 36.08 46.79 -84.64
C ALA A 44 35.57 47.19 -83.23
N PRO A 45 34.56 48.07 -83.08
CA PRO A 45 34.02 48.42 -81.75
C PRO A 45 33.40 47.21 -81.06
N VAL A 46 32.69 46.35 -81.82
CA VAL A 46 32.03 45.13 -81.33
C VAL A 46 33.07 44.04 -81.03
N TYR A 47 34.06 43.87 -81.90
CA TYR A 47 35.17 42.94 -81.69
C TYR A 47 36.02 43.30 -80.47
N ASN A 48 36.27 44.59 -80.24
CA ASN A 48 37.02 45.06 -79.07
C ASN A 48 36.22 45.02 -77.77
N THR A 49 34.89 45.17 -77.80
CA THR A 49 34.05 44.99 -76.59
C THR A 49 33.82 43.54 -76.22
N LEU A 50 33.84 42.62 -77.20
CA LEU A 50 33.74 41.17 -76.95
C LEU A 50 35.08 40.52 -76.57
N ARG A 51 36.21 41.23 -76.73
CA ARG A 51 37.53 40.77 -76.31
C ARG A 51 37.72 40.97 -74.81
N ILE A 52 37.05 40.12 -74.01
CA ILE A 52 37.49 39.90 -72.63
C ILE A 52 38.88 39.24 -72.73
N PRO A 53 39.97 39.82 -72.19
CA PRO A 53 41.26 39.17 -72.20
C PRO A 53 41.12 37.79 -71.51
N HIS A 54 41.35 36.73 -72.28
CA HIS A 54 41.22 35.32 -71.87
C HIS A 54 42.03 35.02 -70.58
N ASN A 55 43.09 35.79 -70.32
CA ASN A 55 43.91 35.70 -69.10
C ASN A 55 43.23 36.26 -67.84
N LEU A 56 42.29 37.21 -67.95
CA LEU A 56 41.56 37.80 -66.81
C LEU A 56 40.27 37.03 -66.47
N ALA A 57 39.59 36.44 -67.47
CA ALA A 57 38.47 35.54 -67.23
C ALA A 57 38.93 34.20 -66.61
N ASN A 58 40.04 33.63 -67.11
CA ASN A 58 40.60 32.40 -66.53
C ASN A 58 41.16 32.60 -65.12
N SER A 59 41.76 33.75 -64.81
CA SER A 59 42.30 34.00 -63.46
C SER A 59 41.19 34.15 -62.42
N SER A 60 40.08 34.84 -62.75
CA SER A 60 38.95 35.02 -61.84
C SER A 60 38.18 33.72 -61.58
N TYR A 61 37.94 32.92 -62.63
CA TYR A 61 37.28 31.62 -62.50
C TYR A 61 38.16 30.61 -61.75
N SER A 62 39.46 30.60 -62.03
CA SER A 62 40.46 29.78 -61.29
C SER A 62 40.57 30.19 -59.82
N SER A 63 40.53 31.50 -59.50
CA SER A 63 40.53 32.00 -58.12
C SER A 63 39.31 31.55 -57.34
N LYS A 64 38.11 31.67 -57.92
CA LYS A 64 36.86 31.20 -57.28
C LYS A 64 36.82 29.68 -57.15
N ALA A 65 37.33 28.94 -58.14
CA ALA A 65 37.45 27.49 -58.06
C ALA A 65 38.40 27.05 -56.94
N ASN A 66 39.54 27.75 -56.77
CA ASN A 66 40.46 27.51 -55.65
C ASN A 66 39.84 27.82 -54.29
N GLU A 67 39.07 28.90 -54.15
CA GLU A 67 38.34 29.21 -52.91
C GLU A 67 37.33 28.12 -52.55
N VAL A 68 36.59 27.60 -53.53
CA VAL A 68 35.65 26.48 -53.33
C VAL A 68 36.39 25.21 -52.92
N LEU A 69 37.52 24.90 -53.55
CA LEU A 69 38.33 23.73 -53.22
C LEU A 69 38.90 23.81 -51.79
N VAL A 70 39.37 24.99 -51.38
CA VAL A 70 39.85 25.24 -50.01
C VAL A 70 38.70 25.11 -49.01
N GLY A 71 37.52 25.64 -49.34
CA GLY A 71 36.30 25.47 -48.54
C GLY A 71 35.90 24.01 -48.39
N GLN A 72 35.99 23.23 -49.46
CA GLN A 72 35.71 21.79 -49.45
C GLN A 72 36.69 21.03 -48.54
N HIS A 73 38.00 21.26 -48.69
CA HIS A 73 39.01 20.63 -47.81
C HIS A 73 38.85 21.04 -46.35
N THR A 74 38.45 22.29 -46.09
CA THR A 74 38.15 22.78 -44.73
C THR A 74 36.95 22.04 -44.13
N LEU A 75 35.89 21.84 -44.91
CA LEU A 75 34.71 21.09 -44.49
C LEU A 75 35.02 19.62 -44.25
N GLU A 76 35.83 18.98 -45.11
CA GLU A 76 36.28 17.59 -44.95
C GLU A 76 37.11 17.43 -43.66
N SER A 77 38.00 18.38 -43.37
CA SER A 77 38.78 18.43 -42.13
C SER A 77 37.88 18.57 -40.89
N GLN A 78 36.91 19.48 -40.93
CA GLN A 78 35.93 19.67 -39.85
C GLN A 78 35.05 18.42 -39.64
N LEU A 79 34.63 17.76 -40.72
CA LEU A 79 33.85 16.53 -40.64
C LEU A 79 34.63 15.41 -39.95
N THR A 80 35.91 15.27 -40.29
CA THR A 80 36.81 14.29 -39.68
C THR A 80 36.98 14.57 -38.18
N ALA A 81 37.22 15.83 -37.80
CA ALA A 81 37.32 16.22 -36.39
C ALA A 81 36.02 15.95 -35.59
N LEU A 82 34.84 16.16 -36.22
CA LEU A 82 33.55 15.83 -35.60
C LEU A 82 33.35 14.33 -35.42
N GLN A 83 33.79 13.51 -36.39
CA GLN A 83 33.75 12.05 -36.29
C GLN A 83 34.67 11.53 -35.17
N ASP A 84 35.87 12.10 -35.03
CA ASP A 84 36.80 11.75 -33.96
C ASP A 84 36.25 12.15 -32.58
N ASN A 85 35.62 13.33 -32.48
CA ASN A 85 34.92 13.76 -31.28
C ASN A 85 33.75 12.83 -30.94
N GLN A 86 32.97 12.41 -31.94
CA GLN A 86 31.87 11.46 -31.75
C GLN A 86 32.38 10.10 -31.27
N ALA A 87 33.49 9.59 -31.84
CA ALA A 87 34.12 8.36 -31.40
C ALA A 87 34.59 8.47 -29.93
N SER A 88 35.22 9.59 -29.58
CA SER A 88 35.68 9.88 -28.23
C SER A 88 34.51 9.94 -27.22
N ILE A 89 33.41 10.61 -27.57
CA ILE A 89 32.19 10.66 -26.76
C ILE A 89 31.60 9.27 -26.56
N LYS A 90 31.58 8.43 -27.61
CA LYS A 90 31.06 7.05 -27.52
C LYS A 90 31.87 6.22 -26.53
N VAL A 91 33.21 6.34 -26.56
CA VAL A 91 34.11 5.66 -25.63
C VAL A 91 33.89 6.15 -24.19
N ALA A 92 33.74 7.47 -24.00
CA ALA A 92 33.43 8.04 -22.69
C ALA A 92 32.08 7.54 -22.15
N LEU A 93 31.07 7.42 -23.01
CA LEU A 93 29.74 6.90 -22.66
C LEU A 93 29.79 5.43 -22.22
N THR A 94 30.54 4.59 -22.94
CA THR A 94 30.70 3.17 -22.56
C THR A 94 31.44 3.03 -21.22
N SER A 95 32.47 3.84 -20.98
CA SER A 95 33.17 3.85 -19.69
C SER A 95 32.25 4.26 -18.54
N LEU A 96 31.38 5.26 -18.74
CA LEU A 96 30.37 5.64 -17.76
C LEU A 96 29.34 4.53 -17.51
N GLN A 97 28.93 3.79 -18.54
CA GLN A 97 28.04 2.64 -18.41
C GLN A 97 28.68 1.51 -17.60
N ASP A 98 29.96 1.22 -17.83
CA ASP A 98 30.69 0.21 -17.08
C ASP A 98 30.88 0.61 -15.61
N MET A 99 31.19 1.89 -15.35
CA MET A 99 31.23 2.43 -13.99
C MET A 99 29.87 2.31 -13.30
N LEU A 100 28.78 2.67 -13.98
CA LEU A 100 27.43 2.51 -13.44
C LEU A 100 27.09 1.04 -13.14
N ALA A 101 27.48 0.11 -14.01
CA ALA A 101 27.28 -1.31 -13.80
C ALA A 101 28.06 -1.83 -12.59
N SER A 102 29.31 -1.38 -12.40
CA SER A 102 30.14 -1.77 -11.26
C SER A 102 29.58 -1.32 -9.91
N ILE A 103 28.78 -0.26 -9.88
CA ILE A 103 28.10 0.23 -8.68
C ILE A 103 26.73 -0.44 -8.50
N LYS A 104 25.96 -0.56 -9.58
CA LYS A 104 24.58 -1.06 -9.54
C LYS A 104 24.50 -2.53 -9.14
N VAL A 105 25.39 -3.38 -9.66
CA VAL A 105 25.34 -4.82 -9.41
C VAL A 105 25.52 -5.16 -7.92
N PRO A 106 26.53 -4.61 -7.21
CA PRO A 106 26.64 -4.78 -5.75
C PRO A 106 25.45 -4.23 -4.98
N LEU A 107 24.90 -3.07 -5.40
CA LEU A 107 23.74 -2.47 -4.74
C LEU A 107 22.50 -3.37 -4.85
N ASP A 108 22.26 -3.96 -6.02
CA ASP A 108 21.17 -4.92 -6.24
C ASP A 108 21.38 -6.22 -5.45
N ALA A 109 22.64 -6.64 -5.24
CA ALA A 109 22.95 -7.79 -4.40
C ALA A 109 22.68 -7.49 -2.92
N GLN A 110 23.05 -6.30 -2.45
CA GLN A 110 22.79 -5.85 -1.08
C GLN A 110 21.29 -5.68 -0.81
N ALA A 111 20.53 -5.12 -1.76
CA ALA A 111 19.08 -5.01 -1.67
C ALA A 111 18.42 -6.39 -1.53
N ARG A 112 18.87 -7.39 -2.30
CA ARG A 112 18.40 -8.78 -2.18
C ARG A 112 18.75 -9.40 -0.83
N TYR A 113 19.94 -9.15 -0.31
CA TYR A 113 20.34 -9.62 1.02
C TYR A 113 19.46 -9.02 2.13
N LEU A 114 19.20 -7.72 2.07
CA LEU A 114 18.33 -7.03 3.03
C LEU A 114 16.89 -7.56 2.96
N ALA A 115 16.33 -7.75 1.76
CA ALA A 115 14.99 -8.30 1.59
C ALA A 115 14.87 -9.73 2.15
N ASN A 116 15.88 -10.58 1.92
CA ASN A 116 15.91 -11.93 2.48
C ASN A 116 15.97 -11.92 4.01
N ASN A 117 16.77 -11.01 4.58
CA ASN A 117 16.86 -10.86 6.03
C ASN A 117 15.56 -10.36 6.62
N GLU A 118 14.93 -9.35 6.01
CA GLU A 118 13.62 -8.85 6.40
C GLU A 118 12.60 -10.00 6.45
N GLN A 119 12.50 -10.79 5.38
CA GLN A 119 11.61 -11.95 5.35
C GLN A 119 11.94 -13.00 6.43
N ASN A 120 13.22 -13.25 6.70
CA ASN A 120 13.63 -14.17 7.76
C ASN A 120 13.23 -13.63 9.15
N PHE A 121 13.43 -12.35 9.40
CA PHE A 121 13.02 -11.71 10.64
C PHE A 121 11.51 -11.72 10.80
N THR A 122 10.73 -11.40 9.77
CA THR A 122 9.26 -11.48 9.82
C THR A 122 8.79 -12.89 10.14
N LYS A 123 9.31 -13.93 9.47
CA LYS A 123 8.95 -15.33 9.78
C LYS A 123 9.28 -15.72 11.23
N ARG A 124 10.40 -15.24 11.77
CA ARG A 124 10.77 -15.46 13.17
C ARG A 124 9.83 -14.73 14.12
N LEU A 125 9.41 -13.52 13.78
CA LEU A 125 8.45 -12.74 14.56
C LEU A 125 7.08 -13.42 14.57
N ASP A 126 6.55 -13.81 13.41
CA ASP A 126 5.27 -14.54 13.30
C ASP A 126 5.30 -15.84 14.12
N GLY A 127 6.42 -16.57 14.06
CA GLY A 127 6.64 -17.79 14.83
C GLY A 127 6.69 -17.54 16.35
N LEU A 128 7.26 -16.42 16.79
CA LEU A 128 7.28 -16.02 18.20
C LEU A 128 5.89 -15.59 18.67
N GLU A 129 5.17 -14.82 17.87
CA GLU A 129 3.81 -14.35 18.17
C GLU A 129 2.85 -15.53 18.32
N SER A 130 2.92 -16.51 17.41
CA SER A 130 2.14 -17.76 17.52
C SER A 130 2.44 -18.52 18.81
N ARG A 131 3.72 -18.65 19.18
CA ARG A 131 4.13 -19.32 20.44
C ARG A 131 3.64 -18.57 21.68
N LEU A 132 3.65 -17.24 21.64
CA LEU A 132 3.19 -16.41 22.75
C LEU A 132 1.68 -16.60 22.95
N SER A 133 0.89 -16.54 21.88
CA SER A 133 -0.56 -16.79 21.93
C SER A 133 -0.90 -18.18 22.48
N ASP A 134 -0.17 -19.22 22.04
CA ASP A 134 -0.32 -20.57 22.57
C ASP A 134 0.01 -20.67 24.06
N GLN A 135 1.05 -19.97 24.51
CA GLN A 135 1.43 -19.92 25.92
C GLN A 135 0.38 -19.17 26.75
N GLU A 136 -0.13 -18.05 26.28
CA GLU A 136 -1.21 -17.31 26.92
C GLU A 136 -2.46 -18.17 27.08
N ALA A 137 -2.86 -18.90 26.03
CA ALA A 137 -4.00 -19.81 26.08
C ALA A 137 -3.80 -20.95 27.10
N LYS A 138 -2.58 -21.49 27.20
CA LYS A 138 -2.23 -22.52 28.20
C LYS A 138 -2.26 -21.95 29.63
N VAL A 139 -1.73 -20.76 29.84
CA VAL A 139 -1.77 -20.07 31.13
C VAL A 139 -3.22 -19.81 31.53
N LEU A 140 -4.04 -19.27 30.64
CA LEU A 140 -5.45 -19.00 30.92
C LEU A 140 -6.23 -20.28 31.28
N LYS A 141 -5.99 -21.38 30.56
CA LYS A 141 -6.53 -22.70 30.90
C LYS A 141 -6.05 -23.20 32.27
N GLY A 142 -4.79 -22.95 32.62
CA GLY A 142 -4.25 -23.27 33.94
C GLY A 142 -4.89 -22.46 35.06
N VAL A 143 -4.99 -21.14 34.89
CA VAL A 143 -5.58 -20.20 35.85
C VAL A 143 -7.07 -20.51 36.07
N THR A 144 -7.83 -20.76 35.01
CA THR A 144 -9.24 -21.16 35.12
C THR A 144 -9.41 -22.48 35.86
N LYS A 145 -8.55 -23.48 35.58
CA LYS A 145 -8.55 -24.74 36.31
C LYS A 145 -8.28 -24.53 37.81
N ILE A 146 -7.36 -23.64 38.18
CA ILE A 146 -7.05 -23.30 39.58
C ILE A 146 -8.24 -22.60 40.25
N LYS A 147 -8.87 -21.63 39.57
CA LYS A 147 -10.02 -20.86 40.08
C LYS A 147 -11.19 -21.76 40.51
N TYR A 148 -11.41 -22.87 39.81
CA TYR A 148 -12.52 -23.78 40.07
C TYR A 148 -12.13 -25.03 40.88
N VAL A 149 -10.92 -25.10 41.46
CA VAL A 149 -10.55 -26.23 42.33
C VAL A 149 -11.51 -26.29 43.52
N GLY A 150 -12.16 -27.45 43.67
CA GLY A 150 -13.19 -27.66 44.69
C GLY A 150 -14.61 -27.26 44.26
N PHE A 151 -14.78 -26.49 43.19
CA PHE A 151 -16.11 -26.16 42.67
C PHE A 151 -16.58 -27.18 41.63
N GLN A 152 -17.87 -27.51 41.68
CA GLN A 152 -18.58 -28.33 40.71
C GLN A 152 -19.47 -27.44 39.83
N ARG A 153 -19.46 -27.70 38.51
CA ARG A 153 -20.40 -27.04 37.60
C ARG A 153 -21.82 -27.59 37.82
N ILE A 154 -22.74 -26.73 38.24
CA ILE A 154 -24.16 -27.04 38.43
C ILE A 154 -24.95 -25.98 37.65
N GLY A 155 -25.67 -26.42 36.61
CA GLY A 155 -26.34 -25.51 35.68
C GLY A 155 -25.34 -24.60 34.95
N SER A 156 -25.54 -23.27 35.03
CA SER A 156 -24.71 -22.28 34.36
C SER A 156 -23.57 -21.71 35.23
N LYS A 157 -23.40 -22.18 36.47
CA LYS A 157 -22.45 -21.63 37.44
C LYS A 157 -21.62 -22.74 38.09
N TYR A 158 -20.60 -22.33 38.84
CA TYR A 158 -19.76 -23.22 39.63
C TYR A 158 -20.07 -23.05 41.10
N TYR A 159 -20.32 -24.15 41.80
CA TYR A 159 -20.67 -24.17 43.21
C TYR A 159 -19.75 -25.08 44.01
N TYR A 160 -19.40 -24.64 45.22
CA TYR A 160 -18.86 -25.49 46.25
C TYR A 160 -19.92 -25.63 47.35
N ILE A 161 -20.23 -26.86 47.72
CA ILE A 161 -21.23 -27.17 48.75
C ILE A 161 -20.47 -27.82 49.90
N GLU A 162 -20.37 -27.11 51.02
CA GLU A 162 -19.79 -27.65 52.25
C GLU A 162 -20.68 -28.78 52.77
N GLN A 163 -20.08 -29.93 53.11
CA GLN A 163 -20.83 -31.12 53.51
C GLN A 163 -20.62 -31.49 54.98
N GLU A 164 -19.54 -31.04 55.62
CA GLU A 164 -19.08 -31.62 56.88
C GLU A 164 -18.81 -30.59 57.98
N SER A 165 -18.37 -29.38 57.63
CA SER A 165 -17.95 -28.37 58.62
C SER A 165 -18.90 -27.16 58.65
N PRO A 166 -19.94 -27.17 59.51
CA PRO A 166 -20.81 -26.03 59.70
C PRO A 166 -20.05 -24.81 60.26
N LYS A 167 -20.34 -23.63 59.72
CA LYS A 167 -19.74 -22.37 60.15
C LYS A 167 -20.80 -21.30 60.34
N ASN A 168 -20.47 -20.27 61.10
CA ASN A 168 -21.30 -19.08 61.15
C ASN A 168 -21.24 -18.32 59.81
N TRP A 169 -22.20 -17.43 59.59
CA TRP A 169 -22.39 -16.81 58.28
C TRP A 169 -21.17 -15.98 57.82
N SER A 170 -20.53 -15.24 58.73
CA SER A 170 -19.36 -14.41 58.39
C SER A 170 -18.14 -15.26 58.04
N VAL A 171 -17.89 -16.33 58.79
CA VAL A 171 -16.78 -17.26 58.50
C VAL A 171 -17.06 -18.06 57.22
N ALA A 172 -18.31 -18.45 56.96
CA ALA A 172 -18.70 -19.06 55.69
C ALA A 172 -18.48 -18.11 54.50
N ALA A 173 -18.88 -16.84 54.64
CA ALA A 173 -18.64 -15.81 53.63
C ALA A 173 -17.15 -15.60 53.34
N GLU A 174 -16.32 -15.55 54.39
CA GLU A 174 -14.87 -15.44 54.24
C GLU A 174 -14.26 -16.70 53.61
N THR A 175 -14.75 -17.89 53.97
CA THR A 175 -14.32 -19.16 53.35
C THR A 175 -14.61 -19.15 51.86
N CYS A 176 -15.80 -18.71 51.43
CA CYS A 176 -16.10 -18.61 50.01
C CYS A 176 -15.20 -17.60 49.29
N ARG A 177 -14.90 -16.45 49.93
CA ARG A 177 -13.97 -15.44 49.37
C ARG A 177 -12.55 -15.96 49.21
N SER A 178 -12.02 -16.68 50.21
CA SER A 178 -10.67 -17.26 50.14
C SER A 178 -10.56 -18.35 49.08
N MET A 179 -11.68 -18.99 48.72
CA MET A 179 -11.78 -19.95 47.61
C MET A 179 -11.98 -19.28 46.23
N GLY A 180 -11.96 -17.94 46.13
CA GLY A 180 -12.15 -17.22 44.86
C GLY A 180 -13.62 -17.15 44.39
N GLY A 181 -14.57 -17.27 45.33
CA GLY A 181 -16.00 -17.13 45.10
C GLY A 181 -16.68 -16.24 46.14
N ASN A 182 -18.00 -16.37 46.24
CA ASN A 182 -18.83 -15.70 47.26
C ASN A 182 -19.87 -16.69 47.78
N LEU A 183 -20.55 -16.39 48.89
CA LEU A 183 -21.75 -17.16 49.24
C LEU A 183 -22.78 -17.08 48.10
N ALA A 184 -23.49 -18.18 47.88
CA ALA A 184 -24.36 -18.34 46.72
C ALA A 184 -25.60 -17.45 46.76
N ASP A 185 -25.92 -16.88 45.60
CA ASP A 185 -27.17 -16.17 45.31
C ASP A 185 -27.95 -16.98 44.26
N ILE A 186 -29.14 -17.43 44.64
CA ILE A 186 -30.02 -18.17 43.75
C ILE A 186 -30.63 -17.19 42.74
N ARG A 187 -30.42 -17.43 41.43
CA ARG A 187 -30.88 -16.51 40.38
C ARG A 187 -32.34 -16.71 40.00
N ASP A 188 -32.76 -17.96 39.95
CA ASP A 188 -34.05 -18.39 39.42
C ASP A 188 -34.40 -19.80 39.92
N ALA A 189 -35.58 -20.28 39.55
CA ALA A 189 -36.08 -21.59 39.96
C ALA A 189 -35.27 -22.76 39.37
N ALA A 190 -34.64 -22.58 38.20
CA ALA A 190 -33.84 -23.63 37.56
C ALA A 190 -32.48 -23.77 38.28
N ASP A 191 -31.83 -22.65 38.61
CA ASP A 191 -30.63 -22.61 39.47
C ASP A 191 -30.92 -23.31 40.82
N LEU A 192 -32.06 -23.01 41.44
CA LEU A 192 -32.46 -23.65 42.70
C LEU A 192 -32.63 -25.17 42.56
N ALA A 193 -33.41 -25.60 41.56
CA ALA A 193 -33.69 -27.02 41.33
C ALA A 193 -32.40 -27.81 41.09
N ALA A 194 -31.45 -27.24 40.34
CA ALA A 194 -30.18 -27.89 40.06
C ALA A 194 -29.30 -28.04 41.31
N ILE A 195 -29.20 -27.00 42.15
CA ILE A 195 -28.39 -27.04 43.38
C ILE A 195 -29.01 -27.99 44.40
N GLN A 196 -30.34 -27.98 44.53
CA GLN A 196 -31.06 -28.74 45.56
C GLN A 196 -30.80 -30.25 45.50
N LEU A 197 -30.53 -30.80 44.31
CA LEU A 197 -30.16 -32.22 44.13
C LEU A 197 -28.87 -32.63 44.84
N ASN A 198 -28.01 -31.67 45.19
CA ASN A 198 -26.71 -31.90 45.81
C ASN A 198 -26.70 -31.53 47.31
N LEU A 199 -27.84 -31.12 47.86
CA LEU A 199 -27.98 -30.71 49.26
C LEU A 199 -28.50 -31.86 50.13
N LYS A 200 -28.04 -31.93 51.37
CA LYS A 200 -28.57 -32.86 52.37
C LYS A 200 -29.99 -32.47 52.77
N VAL A 201 -30.88 -33.46 52.84
CA VAL A 201 -32.27 -33.29 53.27
C VAL A 201 -32.33 -32.73 54.68
N LYS A 202 -33.32 -31.87 54.96
CA LYS A 202 -33.56 -31.25 56.29
C LYS A 202 -32.36 -30.49 56.85
N THR A 203 -31.39 -30.12 56.02
CA THR A 203 -30.15 -29.45 56.41
C THR A 203 -30.16 -27.99 55.93
N ASN A 204 -29.60 -27.10 56.76
CA ASN A 204 -29.52 -25.67 56.47
C ASN A 204 -28.20 -25.33 55.77
N TYR A 205 -28.29 -24.51 54.73
CA TYR A 205 -27.15 -24.00 53.99
C TYR A 205 -27.17 -22.48 53.93
N TRP A 206 -26.12 -21.80 54.37
CA TRP A 206 -26.00 -20.35 54.22
C TRP A 206 -26.00 -19.94 52.74
N LEU A 207 -26.78 -18.89 52.46
CA LEU A 207 -26.76 -18.15 51.21
C LEU A 207 -26.10 -16.78 51.39
N GLY A 208 -25.75 -16.15 50.29
CA GLY A 208 -25.15 -14.82 50.23
C GLY A 208 -26.12 -13.69 50.52
N ILE A 209 -27.20 -13.93 51.26
CA ILE A 209 -28.30 -12.98 51.45
C ILE A 209 -28.39 -12.59 52.92
N SER A 210 -28.43 -11.29 53.19
CA SER A 210 -28.63 -10.75 54.53
C SER A 210 -29.31 -9.39 54.53
N ASP A 211 -29.89 -8.99 55.67
CA ASP A 211 -30.39 -7.63 55.92
C ASP A 211 -29.47 -6.83 56.88
N LEU A 212 -28.23 -7.29 57.07
CA LEU A 212 -27.26 -6.68 57.99
C LEU A 212 -26.92 -5.23 57.62
N ALA A 213 -26.93 -4.90 56.32
CA ALA A 213 -26.64 -3.55 55.85
C ALA A 213 -27.81 -2.58 56.11
N ASN A 214 -29.04 -3.04 55.89
CA ASN A 214 -30.26 -2.27 56.04
C ASN A 214 -31.36 -3.18 56.58
N LYS A 215 -31.83 -2.93 57.80
CA LYS A 215 -32.82 -3.78 58.45
C LYS A 215 -34.08 -3.92 57.59
N ASN A 216 -34.60 -5.16 57.48
CA ASN A 216 -35.73 -5.54 56.63
C ASN A 216 -35.49 -5.42 55.11
N GLN A 217 -34.24 -5.22 54.68
CA GLN A 217 -33.85 -5.25 53.27
C GLN A 217 -32.85 -6.37 53.03
N PHE A 218 -33.35 -7.56 52.69
CA PHE A 218 -32.52 -8.69 52.31
C PHE A 218 -31.90 -8.46 50.93
N ILE A 219 -30.58 -8.29 50.92
CA ILE A 219 -29.79 -8.04 49.72
C ILE A 219 -28.70 -9.11 49.57
N SER A 220 -28.27 -9.31 48.33
CA SER A 220 -27.11 -10.13 48.02
C SER A 220 -25.83 -9.43 48.49
N LEU A 221 -25.01 -10.15 49.23
CA LEU A 221 -23.69 -9.73 49.71
C LEU A 221 -22.74 -9.48 48.54
N SER A 222 -22.85 -10.26 47.47
CA SER A 222 -21.93 -10.20 46.33
C SER A 222 -22.25 -9.04 45.39
N THR A 223 -23.54 -8.72 45.19
CA THR A 223 -23.99 -7.71 44.23
C THR A 223 -24.47 -6.41 44.86
N ALA A 224 -24.67 -6.38 46.18
CA ALA A 224 -25.33 -5.29 46.91
C ALA A 224 -26.72 -4.91 46.35
N LYS A 225 -27.37 -5.84 45.63
CA LYS A 225 -28.69 -5.64 45.01
C LYS A 225 -29.74 -6.52 45.67
N LYS A 226 -31.01 -6.20 45.42
CA LYS A 226 -32.13 -7.10 45.74
C LYS A 226 -31.92 -8.44 45.06
N VAL A 227 -32.24 -9.49 45.79
CA VAL A 227 -32.08 -10.86 45.30
C VAL A 227 -33.03 -11.13 44.14
N PRO A 228 -32.54 -11.71 43.02
CA PRO A 228 -33.34 -11.93 41.82
C PRO A 228 -34.41 -13.02 42.02
N TYR A 229 -34.17 -13.98 42.92
CA TYR A 229 -35.11 -15.04 43.24
C TYR A 229 -35.25 -15.21 44.75
N TRP A 230 -36.50 -15.31 45.20
CA TRP A 230 -36.85 -15.25 46.61
C TRP A 230 -37.99 -16.22 46.94
N HIS A 231 -37.64 -17.45 47.36
CA HIS A 231 -38.60 -18.45 47.81
C HIS A 231 -38.72 -18.47 49.34
N TRP A 232 -39.17 -17.34 49.88
CA TRP A 232 -39.19 -17.07 51.32
C TRP A 232 -40.34 -17.77 52.04
N VAL A 233 -40.04 -18.35 53.21
CA VAL A 233 -41.02 -19.06 54.04
C VAL A 233 -41.16 -18.46 55.44
N GLY A 234 -40.09 -17.89 56.00
CA GLY A 234 -40.17 -17.28 57.33
C GLY A 234 -38.84 -17.27 58.06
N MET A 235 -38.90 -17.19 59.38
CA MET A 235 -37.73 -17.13 60.25
C MET A 235 -37.58 -18.45 61.03
N LEU A 236 -36.36 -18.98 61.09
CA LEU A 236 -35.98 -20.12 61.94
C LEU A 236 -35.43 -19.68 63.31
N CYS A 237 -35.15 -18.40 63.47
CA CYS A 237 -34.69 -17.82 64.72
C CYS A 237 -35.78 -16.94 65.37
N GLY A 238 -35.81 -16.99 66.70
CA GLY A 238 -36.68 -16.16 67.54
C GLY A 238 -38.10 -16.69 67.75
N SER A 239 -38.58 -16.57 68.99
CA SER A 239 -39.99 -16.80 69.37
C SER A 239 -40.72 -15.46 69.41
N THR A 240 -41.71 -15.30 68.54
CA THR A 240 -42.89 -14.38 68.49
C THR A 240 -42.88 -12.94 69.04
N THR A 241 -41.81 -12.40 69.60
CA THR A 241 -41.77 -11.00 70.05
C THR A 241 -40.42 -10.39 69.71
N ASN A 242 -40.31 -9.92 68.46
CA ASN A 242 -39.21 -9.10 67.94
C ASN A 242 -37.82 -9.80 67.93
N PRO A 243 -37.48 -10.62 66.92
CA PRO A 243 -36.22 -11.36 66.91
C PRO A 243 -35.09 -10.47 66.37
N PRO A 244 -34.20 -9.91 67.22
CA PRO A 244 -33.31 -8.83 66.78
C PRO A 244 -32.21 -9.29 65.80
N ASN A 245 -32.06 -10.61 65.59
CA ASN A 245 -30.83 -11.19 65.06
C ASN A 245 -31.03 -12.15 63.88
N CYS A 246 -32.23 -12.20 63.28
CA CYS A 246 -32.54 -13.02 62.11
C CYS A 246 -32.15 -12.34 60.80
N ASN A 247 -30.85 -12.12 60.66
CA ASN A 247 -30.35 -11.21 59.62
C ASN A 247 -29.73 -11.94 58.43
N CYS A 248 -29.49 -13.25 58.52
CA CYS A 248 -28.82 -14.04 57.49
C CYS A 248 -29.74 -15.13 56.96
N VAL A 249 -29.63 -15.48 55.68
CA VAL A 249 -30.56 -16.41 55.03
C VAL A 249 -29.95 -17.79 54.85
N VAL A 250 -30.71 -18.83 55.21
CA VAL A 250 -30.42 -20.23 54.87
C VAL A 250 -31.37 -20.75 53.80
N LEU A 251 -30.85 -21.67 53.00
CA LEU A 251 -31.63 -22.57 52.15
C LEU A 251 -31.82 -23.91 52.88
N ARG A 252 -33.06 -24.38 52.95
CA ARG A 252 -33.42 -25.69 53.48
C ARG A 252 -34.54 -26.29 52.65
N ASP A 253 -34.32 -27.47 52.07
CA ASP A 253 -35.33 -28.21 51.29
C ASP A 253 -36.01 -27.33 50.20
N GLY A 254 -35.22 -26.49 49.52
CA GLY A 254 -35.71 -25.59 48.46
C GLY A 254 -36.35 -24.30 48.95
N LYS A 255 -36.39 -24.07 50.26
CA LYS A 255 -37.05 -22.93 50.90
C LYS A 255 -36.05 -22.02 51.62
N MET A 256 -36.27 -20.73 51.53
CA MET A 256 -35.42 -19.71 52.14
C MET A 256 -36.00 -19.26 53.48
N TYR A 257 -35.14 -19.22 54.50
CA TYR A 257 -35.49 -18.77 55.83
C TYR A 257 -34.44 -17.81 56.38
N ALA A 258 -34.84 -16.83 57.19
CA ALA A 258 -33.85 -16.11 57.99
C ALA A 258 -33.49 -16.92 59.22
N ASP A 259 -32.20 -16.94 59.52
CA ASP A 259 -31.62 -17.57 60.69
C ASP A 259 -30.62 -16.62 61.36
N GLY A 260 -30.24 -16.96 62.59
CA GLY A 260 -29.26 -16.20 63.36
C GLY A 260 -27.88 -16.35 62.73
N CYS A 261 -27.27 -15.24 62.29
CA CYS A 261 -25.95 -15.25 61.64
C CYS A 261 -24.84 -15.94 62.46
N TYR A 262 -25.03 -16.01 63.78
CA TYR A 262 -24.12 -16.64 64.74
C TYR A 262 -24.21 -18.17 64.78
N ARG A 263 -25.27 -18.77 64.22
CA ARG A 263 -25.45 -20.23 64.21
C ARG A 263 -24.50 -20.87 63.21
N ASN A 264 -24.08 -22.10 63.48
CA ASN A 264 -23.27 -22.86 62.56
C ASN A 264 -24.18 -23.67 61.62
N ASN A 265 -24.14 -23.35 60.33
CA ASN A 265 -24.83 -24.10 59.27
C ASN A 265 -23.79 -24.47 58.18
N LEU A 266 -24.12 -25.46 57.34
CA LEU A 266 -23.35 -25.68 56.12
C LEU A 266 -23.53 -24.46 55.20
N PHE A 267 -22.77 -24.37 54.11
CA PHE A 267 -22.83 -23.21 53.24
C PHE A 267 -22.57 -23.57 51.79
N ILE A 268 -23.05 -22.71 50.90
CA ILE A 268 -22.89 -22.87 49.46
C ILE A 268 -22.11 -21.66 48.97
N CYS A 269 -20.96 -21.92 48.35
CA CYS A 269 -20.20 -20.90 47.62
C CYS A 269 -20.55 -20.97 46.14
N GLN A 270 -20.51 -19.83 45.47
CA GLN A 270 -20.62 -19.70 44.02
C GLN A 270 -19.43 -18.93 43.45
N THR A 271 -19.10 -19.19 42.20
CA THR A 271 -18.21 -18.35 41.40
C THR A 271 -18.71 -18.33 39.96
N GLU A 272 -18.48 -17.22 39.26
CA GLU A 272 -18.88 -17.07 37.86
C GLU A 272 -17.89 -17.82 36.95
N GLY A 273 -18.44 -18.48 35.93
CA GLY A 273 -17.73 -19.32 34.96
C GLY A 273 -16.95 -18.54 33.93
#